data_AF-A0A2A4REW0-F1
#
_entry.id   AF-A0A2A4REW0-F1
#
_cell.length_a   1.000
_cell.length_b   1.000
_cell.length_c   1.000
_cell.angle_alpha   90.00
_cell.angle_beta   90.00
_cell.angle_gamma   90.00
#
_symmetry.space_group_name_H-M   'P 1'
#
loop_
_entity.id
_entity.type
_entity.pdbx_description
1 polymer ?
#
loop_
_entity_poly.entity_id
_entity_poly.type
_entity_poly.pdbx_seq_one_letter_code
_entity_poly.pdbx_strand_id
1 'polypeptide(L)'
;MNFVIRVIALPLLLLSGVSAYAESNTRHHDFPVAVTGFHDVMAPLWHAESGEERNQKICKQYPILTSRLNKIRSANVPENVDATQWRHAVENLYKVLLPIESLCVENRTPEYAMANVHYGFHALVKLIGYEH
;
A
#
# COMPACT_ATOMS: atom_id res chain seq x y z
N MET A 1 12.56 -20.66 64.02
CA MET A 1 13.75 -19.79 63.95
C MET A 1 14.23 -19.71 62.51
N ASN A 2 14.27 -18.49 61.98
CA ASN A 2 15.06 -17.96 60.86
C ASN A 2 14.75 -18.36 59.39
N PHE A 3 14.08 -17.40 58.74
CA PHE A 3 14.08 -17.06 57.31
C PHE A 3 15.49 -17.01 56.69
N VAL A 4 15.62 -17.34 55.40
CA VAL A 4 16.21 -16.41 54.39
C VAL A 4 15.62 -16.72 53.00
N ILE A 5 14.74 -15.83 52.51
CA ILE A 5 14.38 -15.74 51.09
C ILE A 5 15.54 -15.02 50.39
N ARG A 6 16.16 -15.65 49.39
CA ARG A 6 17.13 -14.99 48.50
C ARG A 6 16.45 -14.65 47.18
N VAL A 7 16.03 -13.39 47.04
CA VAL A 7 15.66 -12.79 45.76
C VAL A 7 16.94 -12.56 44.97
N ILE A 8 17.16 -13.31 43.88
CA ILE A 8 18.22 -13.03 42.91
C ILE A 8 17.58 -12.16 41.83
N ALA A 9 17.89 -10.86 41.87
CA ALA A 9 17.57 -9.92 40.81
C ALA A 9 18.43 -10.24 39.57
N LEU A 10 17.81 -10.65 38.47
CA LEU A 10 18.48 -10.72 37.16
C LEU A 10 18.52 -9.32 36.53
N PRO A 11 19.68 -8.87 36.02
CA PRO A 11 19.75 -7.63 35.26
C PRO A 11 19.14 -7.85 33.87
N LEU A 12 18.13 -7.04 33.57
CA LEU A 12 17.47 -6.94 32.28
C LEU A 12 18.44 -6.29 31.26
N LEU A 13 19.10 -7.12 30.44
CA LEU A 13 19.94 -6.68 29.33
C LEU A 13 19.02 -6.18 28.19
N LEU A 14 18.90 -4.86 28.08
CA LEU A 14 18.27 -4.16 26.97
C LEU A 14 19.16 -4.30 25.73
N LEU A 15 18.84 -5.27 24.86
CA LEU A 15 19.35 -5.32 23.49
C LEU A 15 18.65 -4.22 22.69
N SER A 16 19.34 -3.10 22.54
CA SER A 16 18.98 -1.98 21.66
C SER A 16 19.00 -2.44 20.21
N GLY A 17 17.87 -2.91 19.68
CA GLY A 17 17.68 -3.15 18.26
C GLY A 17 17.58 -1.82 17.51
N VAL A 18 18.72 -1.29 17.03
CA VAL A 18 18.71 -0.19 16.07
C VAL A 18 18.46 -0.79 14.69
N SER A 19 17.18 -0.84 14.30
CA SER A 19 16.78 -1.21 12.94
C SER A 19 17.08 -0.02 12.02
N ALA A 20 18.23 -0.04 11.36
CA ALA A 20 18.54 0.88 10.27
C ALA A 20 17.60 0.56 9.10
N TYR A 21 16.54 1.35 8.92
CA TYR A 21 15.80 1.38 7.67
C TYR A 21 16.74 1.96 6.61
N ALA A 22 17.14 1.13 5.65
CA ALA A 22 17.85 1.61 4.47
C ALA A 22 16.93 2.59 3.74
N GLU A 23 17.32 3.86 3.66
CA GLU A 23 16.71 4.83 2.74
C GLU A 23 16.90 4.32 1.32
N SER A 24 15.84 3.74 0.77
CA SER A 24 15.70 3.51 -0.65
C SER A 24 15.69 4.87 -1.34
N ASN A 25 16.66 5.12 -2.22
CA ASN A 25 16.75 6.29 -3.11
C ASN A 25 15.67 6.22 -4.22
N THR A 26 14.42 6.03 -3.82
CA THR A 26 13.26 5.96 -4.71
C THR A 26 12.86 7.38 -5.08
N ARG A 27 12.75 7.66 -6.39
CA ARG A 27 12.19 8.91 -6.90
C ARG A 27 10.78 9.09 -6.34
N HIS A 28 10.63 9.86 -5.27
CA HIS A 28 9.32 10.18 -4.71
C HIS A 28 8.61 11.11 -5.70
N HIS A 29 7.47 10.65 -6.22
CA HIS A 29 6.57 11.53 -6.94
C HIS A 29 5.90 12.47 -5.95
N ASP A 30 5.78 13.74 -6.31
CA ASP A 30 5.09 14.75 -5.49
C ASP A 30 3.58 14.71 -5.79
N PHE A 31 2.97 13.55 -5.52
CA PHE A 31 1.53 13.39 -5.66
C PHE A 31 0.80 14.04 -4.47
N PRO A 32 -0.50 14.38 -4.61
CA PRO A 32 -1.35 14.66 -3.47
C PRO A 32 -1.28 13.53 -2.42
N VAL A 33 -1.30 13.89 -1.13
CA VAL A 33 -1.09 12.94 0.00
C VAL A 33 -1.93 11.66 -0.10
N ALA A 34 -3.19 11.76 -0.54
CA ALA A 34 -4.06 10.60 -0.68
C ALA A 34 -3.58 9.64 -1.79
N VAL A 35 -3.08 10.18 -2.90
CA VAL A 35 -2.51 9.42 -4.04
C VAL A 35 -1.18 8.79 -3.63
N THR A 36 -0.30 9.54 -2.95
CA THR A 36 0.96 9.01 -2.38
C THR A 36 0.67 7.83 -1.46
N GLY A 37 -0.30 7.97 -0.55
CA GLY A 37 -0.66 6.89 0.38
C GLY A 37 -1.19 5.62 -0.30
N PHE A 38 -1.77 5.71 -1.49
CA PHE A 38 -2.12 4.53 -2.29
C PHE A 38 -0.89 3.96 -3.01
N HIS A 39 -0.09 4.83 -3.63
CA HIS A 39 1.15 4.47 -4.31
C HIS A 39 2.11 3.70 -3.39
N ASP A 40 2.32 4.17 -2.16
CA ASP A 40 3.27 3.56 -1.22
C ASP A 40 2.92 2.11 -0.84
N VAL A 41 1.64 1.75 -0.96
CA VAL A 41 1.18 0.36 -0.76
C VAL A 41 1.23 -0.42 -2.06
N MET A 42 0.82 0.18 -3.18
CA MET A 42 0.70 -0.46 -4.48
C MET A 42 2.07 -0.75 -5.13
N ALA A 43 3.00 0.22 -5.09
CA ALA A 43 4.31 0.13 -5.72
C ALA A 43 5.14 -1.10 -5.28
N PRO A 44 5.33 -1.38 -3.98
CA PRO A 44 6.09 -2.58 -3.57
C PRO A 44 5.41 -3.89 -3.98
N LEU A 45 4.08 -3.92 -4.13
CA LEU A 45 3.35 -5.09 -4.63
C LEU A 45 3.50 -5.25 -6.14
N TRP A 46 3.53 -4.14 -6.88
CA TRP A 46 3.72 -4.14 -8.33
C TRP A 46 5.14 -4.56 -8.72
N HIS A 47 6.14 -4.07 -7.98
CA HIS A 47 7.55 -4.32 -8.27
C HIS A 47 8.13 -5.59 -7.60
N ALA A 48 7.33 -6.33 -6.83
CA ALA A 48 7.73 -7.64 -6.31
C ALA A 48 7.88 -8.65 -7.46
N GLU A 49 8.80 -9.60 -7.30
CA GLU A 49 8.92 -10.75 -8.19
C GLU A 49 7.58 -11.50 -8.28
N SER A 50 7.17 -11.89 -9.48
CA SER A 50 5.92 -12.62 -9.70
C SER A 50 5.92 -13.99 -9.04
N GLY A 51 4.74 -14.47 -8.66
CA GLY A 51 4.56 -15.78 -8.04
C GLY A 51 3.86 -15.75 -6.69
N GLU A 52 3.92 -16.88 -5.99
CA GLU A 52 3.07 -17.16 -4.82
C GLU A 52 3.27 -16.15 -3.67
N GLU A 53 4.51 -15.77 -3.39
CA GLU A 53 4.79 -14.77 -2.35
C GLU A 53 4.15 -13.41 -2.67
N ARG A 54 4.17 -13.00 -3.94
CA ARG A 54 3.52 -11.77 -4.39
C ARG A 54 2.01 -11.87 -4.28
N ASN A 55 1.41 -13.00 -4.65
CA ASN A 55 -0.03 -13.23 -4.49
C ASN A 55 -0.46 -13.10 -3.02
N GLN A 56 0.28 -13.72 -2.09
CA GLN A 56 0.01 -13.62 -0.67
C GLN A 56 0.15 -12.19 -0.14
N LYS A 57 1.18 -11.46 -0.58
CA LYS A 57 1.35 -10.03 -0.23
C LYS A 57 0.21 -9.18 -0.76
N ILE A 58 -0.23 -9.38 -2.00
CA ILE A 58 -1.37 -8.67 -2.59
C ILE A 58 -2.62 -8.91 -1.74
N CYS A 59 -2.94 -10.18 -1.43
CA CYS A 59 -4.12 -10.50 -0.62
C CYS A 59 -4.05 -9.92 0.80
N LYS A 60 -2.87 -9.97 1.44
CA LYS A 60 -2.66 -9.37 2.76
C LYS A 60 -2.83 -7.84 2.76
N GLN A 61 -2.41 -7.18 1.68
CA GLN A 61 -2.44 -5.71 1.57
C GLN A 61 -3.73 -5.17 0.95
N TYR A 62 -4.57 -6.03 0.35
CA TYR A 62 -5.82 -5.63 -0.30
C TYR A 62 -6.71 -4.72 0.57
N PRO A 63 -6.97 -5.02 1.86
CA PRO A 63 -7.79 -4.14 2.70
C PRO A 63 -7.19 -2.73 2.85
N ILE A 64 -5.85 -2.63 2.89
CA ILE A 64 -5.14 -1.36 2.99
C ILE A 64 -5.23 -0.60 1.66
N LEU A 65 -5.02 -1.27 0.52
CA LEU A 65 -5.20 -0.66 -0.81
C LEU A 65 -6.61 -0.08 -0.97
N THR A 66 -7.64 -0.83 -0.63
CA THR A 66 -9.04 -0.37 -0.71
C THR A 66 -9.29 0.81 0.22
N SER A 67 -8.77 0.78 1.45
CA SER A 67 -8.85 1.91 2.38
C SER A 67 -8.18 3.16 1.81
N ARG A 68 -6.98 3.04 1.22
CA ARG A 68 -6.25 4.16 0.62
C ARG A 68 -6.96 4.72 -0.60
N LEU A 69 -7.53 3.87 -1.44
CA LEU A 69 -8.32 4.31 -2.58
C LEU A 69 -9.59 5.06 -2.16
N ASN A 70 -10.26 4.61 -1.08
CA ASN A 70 -11.39 5.34 -0.53
C ASN A 70 -10.99 6.73 0.00
N LYS A 71 -9.77 6.90 0.52
CA LYS A 71 -9.26 8.23 0.88
C LYS A 71 -9.10 9.14 -0.35
N ILE A 72 -8.69 8.59 -1.50
CA ILE A 72 -8.65 9.35 -2.76
C ILE A 72 -10.07 9.74 -3.19
N ARG A 73 -11.03 8.81 -3.11
CA ARG A 73 -12.45 9.05 -3.45
C ARG A 73 -13.08 10.16 -2.62
N SER A 74 -12.69 10.29 -1.36
CA SER A 74 -13.20 11.32 -0.44
C SER A 74 -12.35 12.59 -0.40
N ALA A 75 -11.19 12.62 -1.07
CA ALA A 75 -10.33 13.80 -1.11
C ALA A 75 -10.88 14.85 -2.08
N ASN A 76 -10.45 16.10 -1.86
CA ASN A 76 -10.70 17.17 -2.82
C ASN A 76 -10.00 16.85 -4.15
N VAL A 77 -10.63 17.27 -5.25
CA VAL A 77 -10.00 17.25 -6.57
C VAL A 77 -8.77 18.18 -6.52
N PRO A 78 -7.60 17.75 -7.01
CA PRO A 78 -6.43 18.61 -7.09
C PRO A 78 -6.70 19.88 -7.91
N GLU A 79 -6.00 20.96 -7.59
CA GLU A 79 -6.12 22.22 -8.34
C GLU A 79 -5.76 22.01 -9.81
N ASN A 80 -6.45 22.72 -10.71
CA ASN A 80 -6.25 22.67 -12.16
C ASN A 80 -6.55 21.30 -12.83
N VAL A 81 -7.20 20.37 -12.13
CA VAL A 81 -7.71 19.12 -12.71
C VAL A 81 -9.20 19.22 -12.98
N ASP A 82 -9.65 18.72 -14.14
CA ASP A 82 -11.08 18.59 -14.41
C ASP A 82 -11.73 17.60 -13.41
N ALA A 83 -12.68 18.11 -12.63
CA ALA A 83 -13.31 17.35 -11.55
C ALA A 83 -14.10 16.13 -12.04
N THR A 84 -14.61 16.15 -13.27
CA THR A 84 -15.34 15.03 -13.86
C THR A 84 -14.39 13.93 -14.27
N GLN A 85 -13.29 14.27 -14.97
CA GLN A 85 -12.24 13.32 -15.35
C GLN A 85 -11.58 12.70 -14.13
N TRP A 86 -11.30 13.50 -13.09
CA TRP A 86 -10.76 13.00 -11.83
C TRP A 86 -11.67 11.93 -11.20
N ARG A 87 -12.95 12.27 -10.98
CA ARG A 87 -13.91 11.32 -10.40
C ARG A 87 -14.06 10.06 -11.24
N HIS A 88 -14.10 10.20 -12.57
CA HIS A 88 -14.15 9.05 -13.47
C HIS A 88 -12.91 8.16 -13.31
N ALA A 89 -11.71 8.73 -13.31
CA ALA A 89 -10.47 7.98 -13.16
C ALA A 89 -10.40 7.25 -11.81
N VAL A 90 -10.77 7.91 -10.71
CA VAL A 90 -10.81 7.28 -9.39
C VAL A 90 -11.83 6.13 -9.33
N GLU A 91 -13.02 6.30 -9.90
CA GLU A 91 -14.03 5.22 -9.95
C GLU A 91 -13.59 4.05 -10.83
N ASN A 92 -12.87 4.31 -11.93
CA ASN A 92 -12.30 3.24 -12.75
C ASN A 92 -11.19 2.49 -12.00
N LEU A 93 -10.32 3.20 -11.28
CA LEU A 93 -9.32 2.58 -10.39
C LEU A 93 -10.00 1.71 -9.32
N TYR A 94 -11.14 2.17 -8.77
CA TYR A 94 -11.92 1.39 -7.81
C TYR A 94 -12.48 0.11 -8.42
N LYS A 95 -13.09 0.20 -9.60
CA LYS A 95 -13.63 -0.97 -10.31
C LYS A 95 -12.58 -2.03 -10.61
N VAL A 96 -11.36 -1.64 -10.99
CA VAL A 96 -10.29 -2.61 -11.28
C VAL A 96 -9.63 -3.19 -10.02
N LEU A 97 -9.77 -2.51 -8.87
CA LEU A 97 -9.31 -3.03 -7.57
C LEU A 97 -10.25 -4.11 -7.03
N LEU A 98 -11.57 -3.96 -7.19
CA LEU A 98 -12.58 -4.85 -6.61
C LEU A 98 -12.35 -6.36 -6.86
N PRO A 99 -12.00 -6.83 -8.09
CA PRO A 99 -11.83 -8.26 -8.36
C PRO A 99 -10.71 -8.93 -7.56
N ILE A 100 -9.76 -8.17 -6.98
CA ILE A 100 -8.69 -8.77 -6.17
C ILE A 100 -9.27 -9.47 -4.93
N GLU A 101 -10.35 -8.96 -4.34
CA GLU A 101 -10.96 -9.60 -3.16
C GLU A 101 -11.41 -11.02 -3.45
N SER A 102 -12.18 -11.21 -4.53
CA SER A 102 -12.69 -12.53 -4.89
C SER A 102 -11.56 -13.47 -5.29
N LEU A 103 -10.53 -12.98 -5.99
CA LEU A 103 -9.34 -13.78 -6.31
C LEU A 103 -8.64 -14.28 -5.05
N CYS A 104 -8.56 -13.46 -4.00
CA CYS A 104 -7.97 -13.85 -2.73
C CYS A 104 -8.84 -14.85 -1.94
N VAL A 105 -10.16 -14.66 -1.92
CA VAL A 105 -11.09 -15.58 -1.23
C VAL A 105 -11.16 -16.94 -1.93
N GLU A 106 -11.13 -16.96 -3.26
CA GLU A 106 -11.17 -18.16 -4.09
C GLU A 106 -9.81 -18.89 -4.19
N ASN A 107 -8.77 -18.38 -3.52
CA ASN A 107 -7.39 -18.88 -3.61
C ASN A 107 -6.88 -18.97 -5.06
N ARG A 108 -7.17 -17.92 -5.84
CA ARG A 108 -6.73 -17.71 -7.23
C ARG A 108 -5.60 -16.69 -7.28
N THR A 109 -5.07 -16.42 -8.47
CA THR A 109 -3.88 -15.58 -8.69
C THR A 109 -4.26 -14.09 -8.84
N PRO A 110 -4.15 -13.24 -7.80
CA PRO A 110 -4.48 -11.81 -7.88
C PRO A 110 -3.47 -10.97 -8.67
N GLU A 111 -2.23 -11.46 -8.90
CA GLU A 111 -1.21 -10.66 -9.58
C GLU A 111 -1.61 -10.20 -11.00
N TYR A 112 -2.42 -10.99 -11.72
CA TYR A 112 -2.91 -10.58 -13.03
C TYR A 112 -3.85 -9.37 -12.96
N ALA A 113 -4.61 -9.24 -11.87
CA ALA A 113 -5.47 -8.07 -11.65
C ALA A 113 -4.65 -6.82 -11.28
N MET A 114 -3.46 -6.97 -10.70
CA MET A 114 -2.59 -5.84 -10.34
C MET A 114 -2.12 -5.03 -11.56
N ALA A 115 -2.02 -5.64 -12.75
CA ALA A 115 -1.72 -4.89 -13.98
C ALA A 115 -2.80 -3.84 -14.28
N ASN A 116 -4.08 -4.20 -14.11
CA ASN A 116 -5.19 -3.26 -14.30
C ASN A 116 -5.20 -2.16 -13.23
N VAL A 117 -4.87 -2.50 -11.98
CA VAL A 117 -4.70 -1.52 -10.90
C VAL A 117 -3.57 -0.53 -11.23
N HIS A 118 -2.44 -1.04 -11.72
CA HIS A 118 -1.30 -0.23 -12.13
C HIS A 118 -1.66 0.72 -13.27
N TYR A 119 -2.31 0.24 -14.34
CA TYR A 119 -2.77 1.10 -15.43
C TYR A 119 -3.83 2.11 -15.00
N GLY A 120 -4.77 1.71 -14.14
CA GLY A 120 -5.75 2.63 -13.57
C GLY A 120 -5.10 3.73 -12.73
N PHE A 121 -4.04 3.39 -11.99
CA PHE A 121 -3.25 4.37 -11.25
C PHE A 121 -2.54 5.35 -12.18
N HIS A 122 -1.90 4.87 -13.26
CA HIS A 122 -1.28 5.74 -14.26
C HIS A 122 -2.28 6.67 -14.93
N ALA A 123 -3.46 6.17 -15.30
CA ALA A 123 -4.52 7.00 -15.85
C ALA A 123 -4.94 8.12 -14.88
N LEU A 124 -4.97 7.85 -13.57
CA LEU A 124 -5.26 8.85 -12.54
C LEU A 124 -4.13 9.89 -12.44
N VAL A 125 -2.88 9.47 -12.30
CA VAL A 125 -1.76 10.41 -12.08
C VAL A 125 -1.39 11.20 -13.34
N LYS A 126 -1.78 10.73 -14.53
CA LYS A 126 -1.70 11.53 -15.76
C LYS A 126 -2.50 12.83 -15.66
N LEU A 127 -3.64 12.81 -14.97
CA LEU A 127 -4.49 14.00 -14.80
C LEU A 127 -3.82 15.10 -13.96
N ILE A 128 -2.83 14.75 -13.14
CA ILE A 128 -2.04 15.69 -12.32
C ILE A 128 -0.63 15.89 -12.88
N GLY A 129 -0.41 15.59 -14.17
CA GLY A 129 0.82 15.92 -14.89
C GLY A 129 1.96 14.91 -14.75
N TYR A 130 1.71 13.71 -14.24
CA TYR A 130 2.70 12.64 -14.18
C TYR A 130 2.48 11.63 -15.30
N GLU A 131 3.45 11.55 -16.22
CA GLU A 131 3.49 10.50 -17.25
C GLU A 131 4.54 9.46 -16.89
N HIS A 132 4.14 8.19 -16.95
CA HIS A 132 4.97 6.99 -16.81
C HIS A 132 4.43 5.90 -17.71
#